data_AF-A0A520BUE7-F1
#
_entry.id   AF-A0A520BUE7-F1
#
_cell.length_a   1.000
_cell.length_b   1.000
_cell.length_c   1.000
_cell.angle_alpha   90.00
_cell.angle_beta   90.00
_cell.angle_gamma   90.00
#
_symmetry.space_group_name_H-M   'P 1'
#
loop_
_entity.id
_entity.type
_entity.pdbx_description
1 polymer ?
#
loop_
_entity_poly.entity_id
_entity_poly.type
_entity_poly.pdbx_seq_one_letter_code
_entity_poly.pdbx_strand_id
1 'polypeptide(L)'
;MDIYLLDWASLLLRWLHVITVIAWIGASFYFVWLDNHLVKPEAADLKAKGVDGELWAVHGGGFYNPQKYMVAPSNLPQDLHWFYWESYWTWMSGFALFVVLYLFNASQMLIDPRIPPATAPPRRTRA
;
A
#
# COMPACT_ATOMS: atom_id res chain seq x y z
N MET A 1 -13.85 -21.96 20.48
CA MET A 1 -14.52 -21.03 19.55
C MET A 1 -13.57 -19.90 19.16
N ASP A 2 -12.85 -19.32 20.12
CA ASP A 2 -11.94 -18.18 19.87
C ASP A 2 -10.78 -18.49 18.92
N ILE A 3 -10.15 -19.67 19.01
CA ILE A 3 -9.06 -20.07 18.09
C ILE A 3 -9.55 -20.14 16.64
N TYR A 4 -10.74 -20.67 16.41
CA TYR A 4 -11.33 -20.76 15.07
C TYR A 4 -11.60 -19.37 14.47
N LEU A 5 -12.08 -18.43 15.28
CA LEU A 5 -12.27 -17.04 14.83
C LEU A 5 -10.94 -16.36 14.48
N LEU A 6 -9.88 -16.62 15.24
CA LEU A 6 -8.54 -16.10 14.94
C LEU A 6 -7.96 -16.68 13.65
N ASP A 7 -8.21 -17.96 13.36
CA ASP A 7 -7.78 -18.58 12.10
C ASP A 7 -8.48 -17.95 10.89
N TRP A 8 -9.80 -17.71 10.98
CA TRP A 8 -10.55 -17.00 9.94
C TRP A 8 -10.11 -15.55 9.79
N ALA A 9 -9.89 -14.83 10.90
CA ALA A 9 -9.39 -13.46 10.88
C ALA A 9 -8.01 -13.38 10.23
N SER A 10 -7.10 -14.32 10.55
CA SER A 10 -5.78 -14.46 9.93
C SER A 10 -5.90 -14.69 8.42
N LEU A 11 -6.78 -15.59 7.99
CA LEU A 11 -7.02 -15.85 6.56
C LEU A 11 -7.54 -14.61 5.83
N LEU A 12 -8.57 -13.96 6.36
CA LEU A 12 -9.15 -12.76 5.76
C LEU A 12 -8.13 -11.62 5.70
N LEU A 13 -7.33 -11.45 6.75
CA LEU A 13 -6.31 -10.42 6.80
C LEU A 13 -5.17 -10.67 5.79
N ARG A 14 -4.79 -11.93 5.57
CA ARG A 14 -3.83 -12.31 4.52
C ARG A 14 -4.36 -11.97 3.14
N TRP A 15 -5.62 -12.33 2.85
CA TRP A 15 -6.23 -12.01 1.57
C TRP A 15 -6.39 -10.51 1.36
N LEU A 16 -6.83 -9.77 2.39
CA LEU A 16 -6.86 -8.31 2.35
C LEU A 16 -5.48 -7.76 1.99
N HIS A 17 -4.43 -8.22 2.67
CA HIS A 17 -3.07 -7.76 2.40
C HIS A 17 -2.64 -8.05 0.96
N VAL A 18 -2.79 -9.28 0.48
CA VAL A 18 -2.45 -9.65 -0.91
C VAL A 18 -3.19 -8.80 -1.93
N ILE A 19 -4.49 -8.58 -1.74
CA ILE A 19 -5.30 -7.75 -2.64
C ILE A 19 -4.81 -6.29 -2.64
N THR A 20 -4.56 -5.72 -1.47
CA THR A 20 -4.09 -4.33 -1.35
C THR A 20 -2.69 -4.14 -1.94
N VAL A 21 -1.80 -5.13 -1.79
CA VAL A 21 -0.47 -5.15 -2.43
C VAL A 21 -0.60 -5.16 -3.94
N ILE A 22 -1.46 -6.02 -4.49
CA ILE A 22 -1.70 -6.09 -5.95
C ILE A 22 -2.23 -4.74 -6.46
N ALA A 23 -3.18 -4.13 -5.75
CA ALA A 23 -3.71 -2.83 -6.12
C ALA A 23 -2.63 -1.73 -6.08
N TRP A 24 -1.81 -1.69 -5.02
CA TRP A 24 -0.77 -0.68 -4.86
C TRP A 24 0.34 -0.80 -5.91
N ILE A 25 0.85 -2.02 -6.14
CA ILE A 25 1.88 -2.27 -7.14
C ILE A 25 1.31 -2.05 -8.55
N GLY A 26 0.07 -2.49 -8.81
CA GLY A 26 -0.61 -2.29 -10.08
C GLY A 26 -0.78 -0.81 -10.43
N ALA A 27 -1.25 -0.01 -9.47
CA ALA A 27 -1.33 1.45 -9.62
C ALA A 27 0.05 2.06 -9.87
N SER A 28 1.08 1.60 -9.16
CA SER A 28 2.46 2.08 -9.33
C SER A 28 2.98 1.83 -10.75
N PHE A 29 2.79 0.62 -11.29
CA PHE A 29 3.18 0.32 -12.66
C PHE A 29 2.39 1.13 -13.68
N TYR A 30 1.10 1.33 -13.46
CA TYR A 30 0.30 2.20 -14.32
C TYR A 30 0.84 3.63 -14.36
N PHE A 31 1.15 4.23 -13.20
CA PHE A 31 1.67 5.60 -13.14
C PHE A 31 3.09 5.72 -13.70
N VAL A 32 3.96 4.72 -13.49
CA VAL A 32 5.28 4.67 -14.14
C VAL A 32 5.15 4.60 -15.66
N TRP A 33 4.24 3.76 -16.16
CA TRP A 33 3.96 3.69 -17.58
C TRP A 33 3.41 5.02 -18.11
N LEU A 34 2.41 5.61 -17.43
CA LEU A 34 1.81 6.88 -17.81
C LEU A 34 2.88 7.98 -17.91
N ASP A 35 3.70 8.14 -16.87
CA ASP A 35 4.75 9.17 -16.81
C ASP A 35 5.79 9.01 -17.91
N ASN A 36 6.14 7.78 -18.28
CA ASN A 36 7.10 7.50 -19.36
C ASN A 36 6.55 7.75 -20.77
N HIS A 37 5.23 7.87 -20.94
CA HIS A 37 4.58 8.05 -22.24
C HIS A 37 3.95 9.43 -22.42
N LEU A 38 4.09 10.33 -21.45
CA LEU A 38 3.65 11.72 -21.59
C LEU A 38 4.46 12.43 -22.69
N VAL A 39 3.76 13.10 -23.59
CA VAL A 39 4.36 13.96 -24.61
C VAL A 39 4.14 15.43 -24.24
N LYS A 40 5.05 16.30 -24.66
CA LYS A 40 4.88 17.75 -24.47
C LYS A 40 3.64 18.22 -25.24
N PRO A 41 2.75 19.03 -24.63
CA PRO A 41 1.56 19.48 -25.32
C PRO A 41 1.92 20.41 -26.47
N GLU A 42 1.22 20.27 -27.61
CA GLU A 42 1.43 21.14 -28.77
C GLU A 42 0.48 22.35 -28.75
N ALA A 43 -0.75 22.12 -28.29
CA ALA A 43 -1.83 23.11 -28.29
C ALA A 43 -1.51 24.33 -27.40
N ALA A 44 -1.79 25.52 -27.93
CA ALA A 44 -1.47 26.78 -27.27
C ALA A 44 -2.26 26.98 -25.95
N ASP A 45 -3.49 26.46 -25.87
CA ASP A 45 -4.32 26.57 -24.66
C ASP A 45 -3.80 25.68 -23.52
N LEU A 46 -3.30 24.47 -23.81
CA LEU A 46 -2.71 23.57 -22.82
C LEU A 46 -1.41 24.15 -22.25
N LYS A 47 -0.57 24.75 -23.12
CA LYS A 47 0.62 25.49 -22.69
C LYS A 47 0.25 26.67 -21.78
N ALA A 48 -0.77 27.43 -22.14
CA ALA A 48 -1.25 28.55 -21.33
C ALA A 48 -1.80 28.11 -19.96
N LYS A 49 -2.38 26.91 -19.86
CA LYS A 49 -2.83 26.29 -18.60
C LYS A 49 -1.69 25.74 -17.74
N GLY A 50 -0.47 25.66 -18.27
CA GLY A 50 0.69 25.11 -17.55
C GLY A 50 0.76 23.57 -17.55
N VAL A 51 0.14 22.91 -18.53
CA VAL A 51 0.29 21.47 -18.73
C VAL A 51 1.73 21.16 -19.12
N ASP A 52 2.38 20.25 -18.40
CA ASP A 52 3.76 19.85 -18.69
C ASP A 52 3.83 18.62 -19.61
N GLY A 53 2.81 17.75 -19.55
CA GLY A 53 2.68 16.60 -20.42
C GLY A 53 1.24 16.16 -20.60
N GLU A 54 0.91 15.61 -21.77
CA GLU A 54 -0.37 14.99 -22.05
C GLU A 54 -0.18 13.59 -22.64
N LEU A 55 -1.17 12.72 -22.47
CA LEU A 55 -1.25 11.43 -23.13
C LEU A 55 -2.66 11.24 -23.67
N TRP A 56 -2.80 10.63 -24.84
CA TRP A 56 -4.09 10.16 -25.36
C TRP A 56 -4.13 8.64 -25.28
N ALA A 57 -5.16 8.10 -24.63
CA ALA A 57 -5.35 6.67 -24.46
C ALA A 57 -6.78 6.25 -24.79
N VAL A 58 -6.98 5.01 -25.23
CA VAL A 58 -8.30 4.43 -25.49
C VAL A 58 -8.51 3.20 -24.61
N HIS A 59 -9.66 3.13 -23.95
CA HIS A 59 -10.06 1.96 -23.17
C HIS A 59 -11.58 1.88 -23.05
N GLY A 60 -12.15 0.67 -23.11
CA GLY A 60 -13.60 0.46 -22.99
C GLY A 60 -14.46 1.21 -24.02
N GLY A 61 -13.88 1.58 -25.18
CA GLY A 61 -14.55 2.37 -26.23
C GLY A 61 -14.52 3.89 -26.02
N GLY A 62 -13.92 4.39 -24.93
CA GLY A 62 -13.74 5.82 -24.65
C GLY A 62 -12.30 6.29 -24.84
N PHE A 63 -12.13 7.62 -24.98
CA PHE A 63 -10.82 8.28 -25.07
C PHE A 63 -10.53 9.05 -23.78
N TYR A 64 -9.31 8.91 -23.29
CA TYR A 64 -8.79 9.60 -22.10
C TYR A 64 -7.67 10.53 -22.54
N ASN A 65 -7.68 11.77 -22.04
CA ASN A 65 -6.59 12.74 -22.19
C ASN A 65 -6.07 13.18 -20.82
N PRO A 66 -5.36 12.31 -20.07
CA PRO A 66 -4.71 12.72 -18.83
C PRO A 66 -3.66 13.81 -19.10
N GLN A 67 -3.71 14.85 -18.29
CA GLN A 67 -2.81 16.00 -18.33
C GLN A 67 -2.04 16.07 -17.01
N LYS A 68 -0.71 16.09 -17.09
CA LYS A 68 0.17 16.23 -15.94
C LYS A 68 0.61 17.68 -15.79
N TYR A 69 0.45 18.20 -14.59
CA TYR A 69 0.92 19.52 -14.18
C TYR A 69 2.07 19.32 -13.18
N MET A 70 3.19 20.05 -13.34
CA MET A 70 4.33 19.98 -12.43
C MET A 70 4.10 20.73 -11.12
N VAL A 71 3.17 21.67 -11.13
CA VAL A 71 2.71 22.45 -9.98
C VAL A 71 1.19 22.47 -9.99
N ALA A 72 0.58 22.78 -8.84
CA ALA A 72 -0.87 22.88 -8.74
C ALA A 72 -1.40 23.92 -9.77
N PRO A 73 -2.42 23.56 -10.57
CA PRO A 73 -3.04 24.50 -11.50
C PRO A 73 -3.74 25.63 -10.75
N SER A 74 -3.96 26.76 -11.42
CA SER A 74 -4.63 27.93 -10.85
C SER A 74 -6.06 27.66 -10.37
N ASN A 75 -6.73 26.67 -10.96
CA ASN A 75 -8.03 26.20 -10.54
C ASN A 75 -7.99 24.69 -10.32
N LEU A 76 -7.88 24.27 -9.06
CA LEU A 76 -7.89 22.86 -8.68
C LEU A 76 -9.36 22.38 -8.56
N PRO A 77 -9.77 21.29 -9.25
CA PRO A 77 -11.09 20.71 -9.06
C PRO A 77 -11.34 20.30 -7.60
N GLN A 78 -12.60 20.36 -7.17
CA GLN A 78 -13.00 19.91 -5.82
C GLN A 78 -12.91 18.38 -5.70
N ASP A 79 -13.29 17.67 -6.76
CA ASP A 79 -13.26 16.21 -6.82
C ASP A 79 -11.88 15.74 -7.29
N LEU A 80 -10.96 15.58 -6.34
CA LEU A 80 -9.63 15.02 -6.59
C LEU A 80 -9.58 13.58 -6.10
N HIS A 81 -9.34 12.64 -7.02
CA HIS A 81 -9.00 11.28 -6.63
C HIS A 81 -7.49 11.18 -6.39
N TRP A 82 -7.11 10.72 -5.21
CA TRP A 82 -5.71 10.54 -4.85
C TRP A 82 -5.47 9.07 -4.47
N PHE A 83 -4.54 8.43 -5.19
CA PHE A 83 -4.19 7.01 -5.10
C PHE A 83 -3.23 6.71 -3.93
N TYR A 84 -3.60 7.12 -2.73
CA TYR A 84 -2.81 6.84 -1.53
C TYR A 84 -3.34 5.61 -0.78
N TRP A 85 -4.65 5.33 -0.88
CA TRP A 85 -5.32 4.29 -0.10
C TRP A 85 -4.78 2.89 -0.31
N GLU A 86 -4.37 2.54 -1.51
CA GLU A 86 -3.78 1.23 -1.81
C GLU A 86 -2.51 1.00 -0.98
N SER A 87 -1.65 2.03 -0.89
CA SER A 87 -0.44 1.99 -0.06
C SER A 87 -0.74 1.97 1.44
N TYR A 88 -1.69 2.79 1.90
CA TYR A 88 -2.07 2.86 3.32
C TYR A 88 -2.65 1.53 3.78
N TRP A 89 -3.57 0.94 3.02
CA TRP A 89 -4.17 -0.35 3.36
C TRP A 89 -3.17 -1.51 3.27
N THR A 90 -2.21 -1.45 2.34
CA THR A 90 -1.10 -2.41 2.30
C THR A 90 -0.29 -2.36 3.60
N TRP A 91 0.12 -1.16 4.02
CA TRP A 91 0.88 -0.98 5.25
C TRP A 91 0.09 -1.42 6.48
N MET A 92 -1.17 -0.97 6.61
CA MET A 92 -2.04 -1.30 7.74
C MET A 92 -2.29 -2.81 7.86
N SER A 93 -2.63 -3.47 6.76
CA SER A 93 -2.86 -4.91 6.74
C SER A 93 -1.57 -5.71 6.98
N GLY A 94 -0.44 -5.25 6.45
CA GLY A 94 0.87 -5.86 6.69
C GLY A 94 1.30 -5.76 8.15
N PHE A 95 1.10 -4.59 8.76
CA PHE A 95 1.36 -4.38 10.18
C PHE A 95 0.43 -5.24 11.05
N ALA A 96 -0.85 -5.31 10.71
CA ALA A 96 -1.79 -6.16 11.41
C ALA A 96 -1.41 -7.66 11.30
N LEU A 97 -0.96 -8.12 10.13
CA LEU A 97 -0.44 -9.49 9.96
C LEU A 97 0.80 -9.71 10.81
N PHE A 98 1.72 -8.75 10.86
CA PHE A 98 2.89 -8.83 11.71
C PHE A 98 2.50 -9.05 13.17
N VAL A 99 1.57 -8.24 13.69
CA VAL A 99 1.07 -8.37 15.06
C VAL A 99 0.41 -9.73 15.30
N VAL A 100 -0.51 -10.15 14.43
CA VAL A 100 -1.27 -11.40 14.63
C VAL A 100 -0.38 -12.62 14.53
N LEU A 101 0.48 -12.70 13.51
CA LEU A 101 1.27 -13.89 13.23
C LEU A 101 2.48 -14.00 14.14
N TYR A 102 3.19 -12.90 14.37
CA TYR A 102 4.47 -12.96 15.07
C TYR A 102 4.35 -12.57 16.54
N LEU A 103 3.54 -11.57 16.89
CA LEU A 103 3.46 -11.10 18.27
C LEU A 103 2.43 -11.89 19.08
N PHE A 104 1.23 -12.10 18.56
CA PHE A 104 0.21 -12.90 19.26
C PHE A 104 0.46 -14.40 19.18
N ASN A 105 1.09 -14.89 18.10
CA ASN A 105 1.46 -16.30 17.95
C ASN A 105 2.98 -16.55 18.07
N ALA A 106 3.63 -15.77 18.96
CA ALA A 106 5.08 -15.81 19.16
C ALA A 106 5.60 -17.20 19.56
N SER A 107 4.85 -17.97 20.35
CA SER A 107 5.25 -19.32 20.76
C SER A 107 5.38 -20.30 19.60
N GLN A 108 4.65 -20.10 18.50
CA GLN A 108 4.75 -20.94 17.31
C GLN A 108 5.73 -20.39 16.27
N MET A 109 5.84 -19.07 16.14
CA MET A 109 6.63 -18.44 15.06
C MET A 109 8.01 -17.93 15.48
N LEU A 110 8.15 -17.40 16.70
CA LEU A 110 9.36 -16.68 17.16
C LEU A 110 10.14 -17.41 18.26
N ILE A 111 9.48 -18.20 19.11
CA ILE A 111 10.10 -18.87 20.26
C ILE A 111 10.50 -20.29 19.86
N ASP A 112 11.78 -20.65 20.02
CA ASP A 112 12.22 -22.05 19.83
C ASP A 112 11.76 -22.90 21.02
N PRO A 113 10.90 -23.91 20.82
CA PRO A 113 10.38 -24.74 21.89
C PRO A 113 11.45 -25.61 22.57
N ARG A 114 12.63 -25.77 21.95
CA ARG A 114 13.75 -26.54 22.49
C ARG A 114 14.57 -25.78 23.53
N ILE A 115 14.39 -24.47 23.63
CA ILE A 115 15.10 -23.61 24.57
C ILE A 115 14.15 -23.32 25.75
N PRO A 116 14.46 -23.77 26.98
CA PRO A 116 13.68 -23.42 28.15
C PRO A 116 13.64 -21.89 28.34
N PRO A 117 12.52 -21.31 28.77
CA PRO A 117 12.47 -19.89 29.10
C PRO A 117 13.56 -19.58 30.12
N ALA A 118 14.29 -18.48 29.90
CA ALA A 118 15.38 -18.07 30.78
C ALA A 118 14.87 -18.00 32.23
N THR A 119 15.32 -18.95 33.05
CA THR A 119 15.00 -18.96 34.47
C THR A 119 15.73 -17.80 35.13
N ALA A 120 15.03 -17.05 35.98
CA ALA A 120 15.63 -15.95 36.71
C ALA A 120 16.89 -16.44 37.45
N PRO A 121 18.01 -15.70 37.42
CA PRO A 121 19.22 -16.12 38.10
C PRO A 121 18.92 -16.34 39.59
N PRO A 122 19.48 -17.38 40.22
CA PRO A 122 19.21 -17.67 41.62
C PRO A 122 19.52 -16.43 42.47
N ARG A 123 18.57 -16.03 43.32
CA ARG A 123 18.79 -14.97 44.31
C ARG A 123 20.01 -15.39 45.14
N ARG A 124 21.15 -14.71 44.94
CA ARG A 124 22.26 -14.80 45.88
C ARG A 124 21.78 -14.22 47.19
N THR A 125 21.37 -15.06 48.14
CA THR A 125 21.27 -14.68 49.54
C THR A 125 22.70 -14.40 50.00
N ARG A 126 23.05 -13.12 50.15
CA ARG A 126 24.27 -12.72 50.86
C ARG A 126 24.07 -13.07 52.33
N ALA A 127 24.89 -13.98 52.84
CA ALA A 127 25.16 -14.14 54.27
C ALA A 127 26.44 -13.37 54.60
#